data_AF-A0A1D1VBD8-F1
#
_entry.id   AF-A0A1D1VBD8-F1
#
_cell.length_a   1.000
_cell.length_b   1.000
_cell.length_c   1.000
_cell.angle_alpha   90.00
_cell.angle_beta   90.00
_cell.angle_gamma   90.00
#
_symmetry.space_group_name_H-M   'P 1'
#
loop_
_entity.id
_entity.type
_entity.pdbx_description
1 polymer ?
#
loop_
_entity_poly.entity_id
_entity_poly.type
_entity_poly.pdbx_seq_one_letter_code
_entity_poly.pdbx_strand_id
1 'polypeptide(L)'
;MSLDVITPLPSATPLEPGSATLPFFGVIPAVLDEDGNEIDEPDCEGYLVFKTAWPGIMRTVYGNHELYEKVYFKKFPGYYTTGDGCKRDKRGYYWITGRIDDMVNVSGHLLSTAEIESALVEHPSVAEAAVVSHPHTIKGECTYGFVTLKVDHVFDQKTVNELKLKVREKIGAFAVPDFLQDAPGLPKTRSGKIMRRVLRKIARGDRNLGDTSTLADPTVIDLLFSLRPKNA
;
A
#
# COMPACT_ATOMS: atom_id res chain seq x y z
N MET A 1 1.42 -10.41 13.65
CA MET A 1 2.52 -10.58 14.59
C MET A 1 3.66 -9.71 14.06
N SER A 2 3.72 -8.44 14.48
CA SER A 2 4.87 -7.58 14.14
C SER A 2 5.98 -7.94 15.12
N LEU A 3 6.82 -8.90 14.75
CA LEU A 3 8.17 -8.91 15.29
C LEU A 3 8.93 -7.86 14.50
N ASP A 4 9.53 -6.90 15.21
CA ASP A 4 10.27 -5.76 14.67
C ASP A 4 11.56 -6.26 13.99
N VAL A 5 11.42 -6.83 12.80
CA VAL A 5 12.50 -7.43 12.00
C VAL A 5 13.42 -6.38 11.37
N ILE A 6 12.90 -5.17 11.18
CA ILE A 6 13.65 -3.98 10.76
C ILE A 6 13.24 -2.86 11.70
N THR A 7 14.16 -2.41 12.54
CA THR A 7 13.87 -1.43 13.58
C THR A 7 15.15 -0.72 14.03
N PRO A 8 15.10 0.59 14.32
CA PRO A 8 16.22 1.28 14.92
C PRO A 8 16.49 0.77 16.33
N LEU A 9 17.77 0.73 16.70
CA LEU A 9 18.18 0.57 18.09
C LEU A 9 18.24 1.96 18.75
N PRO A 10 17.45 2.22 19.81
CA PRO A 10 17.47 3.50 20.52
C PRO A 10 18.89 3.90 20.89
N SER A 11 19.22 5.18 20.68
CA SER A 11 20.54 5.77 20.94
C SER A 11 21.71 5.24 20.09
N ALA A 12 21.51 4.23 19.24
CA ALA A 12 22.57 3.67 18.37
C ALA A 12 22.32 3.94 16.88
N THR A 13 21.05 3.97 16.44
CA THR A 13 20.69 4.20 15.04
C THR A 13 20.15 5.62 14.86
N PRO A 14 20.81 6.50 14.08
CA PRO A 14 20.25 7.81 13.73
C PRO A 14 18.91 7.64 12.99
N LEU A 15 17.85 8.31 13.45
CA LEU A 15 16.52 8.17 12.89
C LEU A 15 16.31 9.07 11.67
N GLU A 16 15.56 8.56 10.69
CA GLU A 16 15.00 9.37 9.61
C GLU A 16 13.48 9.19 9.59
N PRO A 17 12.69 10.28 9.57
CA PRO A 17 11.24 10.19 9.54
C PRO A 17 10.74 9.31 8.37
N GLY A 18 9.93 8.30 8.70
CA GLY A 18 9.37 7.35 7.72
C GLY A 18 10.26 6.15 7.38
N SER A 19 11.51 6.11 7.84
CA SER A 19 12.40 4.96 7.67
C SER A 19 12.24 3.95 8.82
N ALA A 20 12.24 2.65 8.49
CA ALA A 20 12.42 1.57 9.46
C ALA A 20 13.89 1.35 9.84
N THR A 21 14.83 2.01 9.14
CA THR A 21 16.27 1.97 9.34
C THR A 21 16.90 0.60 9.00
N LEU A 22 17.54 -0.08 9.95
CA LEU A 22 18.38 -1.26 9.73
C LEU A 22 17.69 -2.56 10.20
N PRO A 23 18.05 -3.72 9.62
CA PRO A 23 17.54 -5.00 10.08
C PRO A 23 18.00 -5.32 11.50
N PHE A 24 17.14 -6.02 12.25
CA PHE A 24 17.48 -6.53 13.56
C PHE A 24 18.42 -7.74 13.47
N PHE A 25 18.99 -8.15 14.60
CA PHE A 25 19.98 -9.23 14.64
C PHE A 25 19.44 -10.55 14.09
N GLY A 26 20.21 -11.17 13.19
CA GLY A 26 19.86 -12.44 12.54
C GLY A 26 18.83 -12.32 11.41
N VAL A 27 18.33 -11.12 11.11
CA VAL A 27 17.48 -10.85 9.96
C VAL A 27 18.36 -10.40 8.79
N ILE A 28 18.29 -11.13 7.67
CA ILE A 28 19.06 -10.82 6.46
C ILE A 28 18.07 -10.43 5.35
N PRO A 29 17.73 -9.13 5.23
CA PRO A 29 16.86 -8.65 4.16
C PRO A 29 17.57 -8.63 2.80
N ALA A 30 16.78 -8.75 1.74
CA ALA A 30 17.18 -8.47 0.37
C ALA A 30 16.05 -7.71 -0.33
N VAL A 31 16.40 -6.99 -1.39
CA VAL A 31 15.47 -6.33 -2.30
C VAL A 31 15.52 -7.08 -3.63
N LEU A 32 14.40 -7.65 -4.06
CA LEU A 32 14.32 -8.34 -5.35
C LEU A 32 13.55 -7.52 -6.38
N ASP A 33 13.87 -7.70 -7.66
CA ASP A 33 13.06 -7.25 -8.79
C ASP A 33 11.85 -8.18 -9.05
N GLU A 34 11.07 -7.92 -10.10
CA GLU A 34 9.92 -8.76 -10.48
C GLU A 34 10.31 -10.17 -10.95
N ASP A 35 11.51 -10.32 -11.53
CA ASP A 35 12.05 -11.58 -12.03
C ASP A 35 12.69 -12.43 -10.91
N GLY A 36 12.85 -11.86 -9.72
CA GLY A 36 13.43 -12.51 -8.55
C GLY A 36 14.94 -12.37 -8.42
N ASN A 37 15.55 -11.46 -9.20
CA ASN A 37 16.97 -11.13 -9.05
C ASN A 37 17.17 -10.15 -7.90
N GLU A 38 18.26 -10.32 -7.16
CA GLU A 38 18.62 -9.40 -6.09
C GLU A 38 19.19 -8.10 -6.65
N ILE A 39 18.69 -6.97 -6.14
CA ILE A 39 19.16 -5.63 -6.50
C ILE A 39 20.20 -5.20 -5.46
N ASP A 40 21.47 -5.40 -5.80
CA ASP A 40 22.61 -5.10 -4.91
C ASP A 40 22.99 -3.62 -4.93
N GLU A 41 22.49 -2.85 -5.90
CA GLU A 41 22.76 -1.44 -6.01
C GLU A 41 22.28 -0.65 -4.77
N PRO A 42 23.02 0.40 -4.38
CA PRO A 42 22.53 1.36 -3.39
C PRO A 42 21.42 2.24 -4.01
N ASP A 43 20.45 2.65 -3.20
CA ASP A 43 19.27 3.42 -3.66
C ASP A 43 18.37 2.61 -4.62
N CYS A 44 17.97 1.42 -4.17
CA CYS A 44 17.13 0.50 -4.93
C CYS A 44 15.71 0.40 -4.34
N GLU A 45 14.77 -0.09 -5.16
CA GLU A 45 13.40 -0.34 -4.77
C GLU A 45 12.92 -1.67 -5.35
N GLY A 46 12.11 -2.41 -4.59
CA GLY A 46 11.56 -3.68 -5.03
C GLY A 46 10.88 -4.45 -3.91
N TYR A 47 10.86 -5.77 -4.06
CA TYR A 47 10.23 -6.70 -3.12
C TYR A 47 11.11 -6.91 -1.90
N LEU A 48 10.58 -6.64 -0.70
CA LEU A 48 11.27 -6.99 0.54
C LEU A 48 11.15 -8.50 0.78
N VAL A 49 12.29 -9.16 0.91
CA VAL A 49 12.36 -10.58 1.27
C VAL A 49 13.42 -10.82 2.34
N PHE A 50 13.36 -11.98 2.99
CA PHE A 50 14.41 -12.44 3.89
C PHE A 50 15.12 -13.67 3.34
N LYS A 51 16.46 -13.63 3.30
CA LYS A 51 17.31 -14.71 2.78
C LYS A 51 17.30 -15.96 3.67
N THR A 52 17.15 -15.76 4.98
CA THR A 52 17.27 -16.81 5.98
C THR A 52 16.16 -16.73 7.02
N ALA A 53 15.89 -17.87 7.64
CA ALA A 53 14.98 -17.94 8.78
C ALA A 53 15.59 -17.28 10.01
N TRP A 54 14.75 -16.64 10.83
CA TRP A 54 15.09 -16.11 12.14
C TRP A 54 14.30 -16.84 13.24
N PRO A 55 14.69 -16.73 14.53
CA PRO A 55 14.04 -17.49 15.60
C PRO A 55 12.52 -17.30 15.69
N GLY A 56 12.04 -16.07 15.46
CA GLY A 56 10.64 -15.68 15.54
C GLY A 56 9.82 -15.88 14.26
N ILE A 57 10.37 -16.54 13.22
CA ILE A 57 9.62 -16.80 11.98
C ILE A 57 8.40 -17.71 12.25
N MET A 58 7.28 -17.42 11.61
CA MET A 58 6.11 -18.30 11.62
C MET A 58 6.50 -19.67 11.05
N ARG A 59 6.09 -20.77 11.70
CA ARG A 59 6.47 -22.13 11.28
C ARG A 59 5.51 -22.75 10.27
N THR A 60 4.23 -22.38 10.34
CA THR A 60 3.19 -22.87 9.44
C THR A 60 1.88 -22.09 9.64
N VAL A 61 0.88 -22.34 8.81
CA VAL A 61 -0.51 -21.98 9.04
C VAL A 61 -1.24 -23.20 9.62
N TYR A 62 -1.98 -23.01 10.72
CA TYR A 62 -2.64 -24.11 11.42
C TYR A 62 -3.56 -24.91 10.49
N GLY A 63 -3.34 -26.23 10.42
CA GLY A 63 -4.10 -27.14 9.56
C GLY A 63 -3.86 -26.98 8.06
N ASN A 64 -2.93 -26.13 7.62
CA ASN A 64 -2.70 -25.88 6.18
C ASN A 64 -1.25 -25.43 5.89
N HIS A 65 -0.30 -26.37 5.91
CA HIS A 65 1.11 -26.07 5.60
C HIS A 65 1.31 -25.66 4.14
N GLU A 66 0.54 -26.23 3.20
CA GLU A 66 0.62 -25.88 1.78
C GLU A 66 0.31 -24.39 1.55
N LEU A 67 -0.64 -23.82 2.30
CA LEU A 67 -0.93 -22.39 2.24
C LEU A 67 0.26 -21.55 2.72
N TYR A 68 0.97 -21.99 3.76
CA TYR A 68 2.17 -21.32 4.24
C TYR A 68 3.26 -21.28 3.16
N GLU A 69 3.58 -22.42 2.56
CA GLU A 69 4.57 -22.50 1.47
C GLU A 69 4.14 -21.65 0.27
N LYS A 70 2.87 -21.77 -0.15
CA LYS A 70 2.31 -21.04 -1.28
C LYS A 70 2.39 -19.53 -1.09
N VAL A 71 2.08 -19.02 0.10
CA VAL A 71 2.00 -17.58 0.35
C VAL A 71 3.40 -16.98 0.54
N TYR A 72 4.28 -17.65 1.28
CA TYR A 72 5.53 -17.04 1.73
C TYR A 72 6.77 -17.45 0.94
N PHE A 73 6.76 -18.56 0.19
CA PHE A 73 7.97 -19.08 -0.48
C PHE A 73 7.83 -19.34 -1.98
N LYS A 74 6.58 -19.38 -2.49
CA LYS A 74 6.35 -19.73 -3.90
C LYS A 74 6.76 -18.63 -4.88
N LYS A 75 6.58 -17.35 -4.53
CA LYS A 75 6.86 -16.24 -5.44
C LYS A 75 8.35 -16.13 -5.77
N PHE A 76 9.20 -16.22 -4.75
CA PHE A 76 10.66 -16.17 -4.87
C PHE A 76 11.27 -17.38 -4.16
N PRO A 77 11.48 -18.51 -4.86
CA PRO A 77 12.06 -19.71 -4.28
C PRO A 77 13.42 -19.43 -3.61
N GLY A 78 13.61 -19.94 -2.39
CA GLY A 78 14.82 -19.69 -1.59
C GLY A 78 14.73 -18.48 -0.67
N TYR A 79 13.69 -17.65 -0.78
CA TYR A 79 13.46 -16.48 0.05
C TYR A 79 12.12 -16.56 0.79
N TYR A 80 12.05 -15.93 1.98
CA TYR A 80 10.77 -15.64 2.64
C TYR A 80 10.22 -14.30 2.13
N THR A 81 9.07 -14.34 1.46
CA THR A 81 8.38 -13.17 0.90
C THR A 81 7.52 -12.52 1.97
N THR A 82 7.81 -11.27 2.34
CA THR A 82 7.03 -10.53 3.35
C THR A 82 5.66 -10.10 2.81
N GLY A 83 5.58 -9.92 1.50
CA GLY A 83 4.46 -9.29 0.82
C GLY A 83 4.48 -7.76 0.92
N ASP A 84 5.60 -7.19 1.36
CA ASP A 84 5.83 -5.75 1.42
C ASP A 84 6.84 -5.32 0.35
N GLY A 85 6.63 -4.15 -0.22
CA GLY A 85 7.63 -3.46 -1.02
C GLY A 85 8.51 -2.60 -0.13
N CYS A 86 9.76 -2.40 -0.54
CA CYS A 86 10.63 -1.47 0.14
C CYS A 86 11.58 -0.73 -0.80
N LYS A 87 11.99 0.45 -0.35
CA LYS A 87 13.16 1.16 -0.86
C LYS A 87 14.32 1.01 0.11
N ARG A 88 15.52 0.78 -0.41
CA ARG A 88 16.78 0.77 0.36
C ARG A 88 17.69 1.88 -0.13
N ASP A 89 17.98 2.87 0.71
CA ASP A 89 18.80 4.02 0.31
C ASP A 89 20.31 3.71 0.32
N LYS A 90 21.12 4.74 0.07
CA LYS A 90 22.58 4.68 0.07
C LYS A 90 23.19 4.40 1.45
N ARG A 91 22.45 4.65 2.53
CA ARG A 91 22.85 4.34 3.92
C ARG A 91 22.48 2.91 4.31
N GLY A 92 21.78 2.17 3.44
CA GLY A 92 21.26 0.84 3.71
C GLY A 92 20.02 0.84 4.60
N TYR A 93 19.40 2.00 4.79
CA TYR A 93 18.16 2.12 5.54
C TYR A 93 17.00 1.59 4.68
N TYR A 94 15.95 1.09 5.32
CA TYR A 94 14.78 0.54 4.63
C TYR A 94 13.54 1.40 4.86
N TRP A 95 12.83 1.71 3.77
CA TRP A 95 11.54 2.37 3.77
C TRP A 95 10.52 1.37 3.27
N ILE A 96 9.54 1.03 4.11
CA ILE A 96 8.48 0.13 3.70
C ILE A 96 7.47 0.94 2.88
N THR A 97 7.43 0.68 1.58
CA THR A 97 6.60 1.45 0.65
C THR A 97 5.16 0.97 0.64
N GLY A 98 4.85 -0.19 1.22
CA GLY A 98 3.49 -0.69 1.40
C GLY A 98 3.37 -2.18 1.09
N ARG A 99 2.15 -2.69 0.99
CA ARG A 99 1.91 -4.07 0.54
C ARG A 99 2.16 -4.15 -0.96
N ILE A 100 2.81 -5.23 -1.41
CA ILE A 100 2.99 -5.50 -2.85
C ILE A 100 1.65 -5.71 -3.55
N ASP A 101 0.66 -6.24 -2.82
CA ASP A 101 -0.70 -6.39 -3.32
C ASP A 101 -1.39 -5.03 -3.55
N ASP A 102 -0.80 -3.94 -3.02
CA ASP A 102 -1.21 -2.55 -3.18
C ASP A 102 -0.21 -1.76 -4.05
N MET A 103 0.84 -2.37 -4.61
CA MET A 103 1.66 -1.74 -5.67
C MET A 103 0.90 -1.81 -7.00
N VAL A 104 0.95 -0.73 -7.77
CA VAL A 104 0.23 -0.62 -9.05
C VAL A 104 1.24 -0.35 -10.16
N ASN A 105 1.21 -1.16 -11.22
CA ASN A 105 2.01 -0.91 -12.41
C ASN A 105 1.21 -0.04 -13.39
N VAL A 106 1.51 1.26 -13.42
CA VAL A 106 0.85 2.22 -14.30
C VAL A 106 1.79 2.53 -15.46
N SER A 107 1.50 1.97 -16.65
CA SER A 107 2.29 2.19 -17.86
C SER A 107 3.80 1.89 -17.72
N GLY A 108 4.17 0.85 -16.96
CA GLY A 108 5.56 0.45 -16.74
C GLY A 108 6.24 1.11 -15.54
N HIS A 109 5.52 1.96 -14.79
CA HIS A 109 6.01 2.51 -13.53
C HIS A 109 5.39 1.76 -12.36
N LEU A 110 6.23 1.13 -11.53
CA LEU A 110 5.80 0.56 -10.26
C LEU A 110 5.56 1.70 -9.27
N LEU A 111 4.32 1.86 -8.83
CA LEU A 111 3.89 2.96 -7.99
C LEU A 111 3.26 2.44 -6.70
N SER A 112 3.75 2.95 -5.57
CA SER A 112 3.12 2.68 -4.29
C SER A 112 1.85 3.52 -4.11
N THR A 113 0.74 2.89 -3.74
CA THR A 113 -0.46 3.62 -3.34
C THR A 113 -0.23 4.48 -2.10
N ALA A 114 0.69 4.09 -1.21
CA ALA A 114 0.98 4.84 0.02
C ALA A 114 1.62 6.20 -0.27
N GLU A 115 2.45 6.31 -1.31
CA GLU A 115 3.04 7.58 -1.72
C GLU A 115 1.96 8.55 -2.22
N ILE A 116 1.02 8.05 -3.03
CA ILE A 116 -0.11 8.84 -3.52
C ILE A 116 -1.02 9.26 -2.37
N GLU A 117 -1.33 8.33 -1.45
CA GLU A 117 -2.10 8.62 -0.23
C GLU A 117 -1.43 9.74 0.59
N SER A 118 -0.10 9.66 0.80
CA SER A 118 0.66 10.70 1.50
C SER A 118 0.60 12.05 0.78
N ALA A 119 0.73 12.07 -0.55
CA ALA A 119 0.64 13.30 -1.32
C ALA A 119 -0.75 13.94 -1.26
N LEU A 120 -1.81 13.13 -1.22
CA LEU A 120 -3.19 13.61 -1.06
C LEU A 120 -3.43 14.18 0.35
N VAL A 121 -2.97 13.49 1.40
CA VAL A 121 -3.15 13.91 2.81
C VAL A 121 -2.40 15.21 3.14
N GLU A 122 -1.35 15.55 2.40
CA GLU A 122 -0.68 16.84 2.53
C GLU A 122 -1.51 18.04 2.05
N HIS A 123 -2.61 17.81 1.32
CA HIS A 123 -3.52 18.88 0.99
C HIS A 123 -4.30 19.32 2.23
N PRO A 124 -4.36 20.62 2.57
CA PRO A 124 -4.94 21.09 3.83
C PRO A 124 -6.41 20.68 4.06
N SER A 125 -7.19 20.50 3.00
CA SER A 125 -8.59 20.08 3.07
C SER A 125 -8.80 18.58 3.28
N VAL A 126 -7.77 17.74 3.12
CA VAL A 126 -7.91 16.28 3.21
C VAL A 126 -7.71 15.83 4.65
N ALA A 127 -8.64 15.03 5.14
CA ALA A 127 -8.52 14.34 6.42
C ALA A 127 -7.86 12.97 6.25
N GLU A 128 -8.34 12.18 5.29
CA GLU A 128 -7.83 10.84 4.99
C GLU A 128 -7.92 10.56 3.49
N ALA A 129 -7.02 9.70 3.00
CA ALA A 129 -7.07 9.19 1.63
C ALA A 129 -6.73 7.70 1.62
N ALA A 130 -7.35 6.97 0.69
CA ALA A 130 -7.00 5.59 0.38
C ALA A 130 -6.96 5.40 -1.13
N VAL A 131 -5.90 4.80 -1.66
CA VAL A 131 -5.74 4.60 -3.10
C VAL A 131 -5.65 3.10 -3.40
N VAL A 132 -6.31 2.67 -4.47
CA VAL A 132 -6.32 1.27 -4.93
C VAL A 132 -6.09 1.17 -6.44
N SER A 133 -5.61 0.01 -6.89
CA SER A 133 -5.53 -0.36 -8.31
C SER A 133 -6.93 -0.47 -8.93
N HIS A 134 -7.10 0.06 -10.14
CA HIS A 134 -8.28 -0.12 -10.96
C HIS A 134 -7.88 -0.55 -12.38
N PRO A 135 -8.52 -1.56 -12.99
CA PRO A 135 -8.18 -1.99 -14.35
C PRO A 135 -8.38 -0.87 -15.39
N HIS A 136 -7.45 -0.71 -16.32
CA HIS A 136 -7.54 0.31 -17.37
C HIS A 136 -7.22 -0.31 -18.73
N THR A 137 -8.08 -0.12 -19.73
CA THR A 137 -7.97 -0.75 -21.05
C THR A 137 -6.67 -0.45 -21.79
N ILE A 138 -6.15 0.78 -21.66
CA ILE A 138 -4.89 1.21 -22.30
C ILE A 138 -3.66 1.02 -21.40
N LYS A 139 -3.71 1.47 -20.14
CA LYS A 139 -2.57 1.47 -19.21
C LYS A 139 -2.30 0.11 -18.54
N GLY A 140 -3.19 -0.87 -18.72
CA GLY A 140 -3.24 -2.11 -17.94
C GLY A 140 -3.92 -1.86 -16.60
N GLU A 141 -3.28 -1.07 -15.73
CA GLU A 141 -3.84 -0.61 -14.47
C GLU A 141 -3.74 0.92 -14.33
N CYS A 142 -4.64 1.48 -13.53
CA CYS A 142 -4.62 2.86 -13.10
C CYS A 142 -4.92 2.97 -11.60
N THR A 143 -4.82 4.17 -11.06
CA THR A 143 -5.07 4.42 -9.63
C THR A 143 -6.42 5.09 -9.41
N TYR A 144 -7.11 4.62 -8.37
CA TYR A 144 -8.41 5.11 -7.94
C TYR A 144 -8.31 5.57 -6.48
N GLY A 145 -8.55 6.86 -6.23
CA GLY A 145 -8.46 7.45 -4.89
C GLY A 145 -9.83 7.68 -4.26
N PHE A 146 -9.96 7.27 -3.00
CA PHE A 146 -11.04 7.64 -2.09
C PHE A 146 -10.53 8.72 -1.16
N VAL A 147 -11.25 9.85 -1.07
CA VAL A 147 -10.80 11.01 -0.30
C VAL A 147 -11.87 11.42 0.68
N THR A 148 -11.48 11.53 1.95
CA THR A 148 -12.29 12.10 3.02
C THR A 148 -11.78 13.51 3.30
N LEU A 149 -12.63 14.51 3.12
CA LEU A 149 -12.28 15.90 3.43
C LEU A 149 -12.51 16.21 4.91
N LYS A 150 -11.82 17.24 5.41
CA LYS A 150 -12.07 17.82 6.73
C LYS A 150 -13.44 18.50 6.75
N VAL A 151 -13.96 18.68 7.96
CA VAL A 151 -15.19 19.45 8.21
C VAL A 151 -15.05 20.83 7.53
N ASP A 152 -16.15 21.33 6.95
CA ASP A 152 -16.26 22.60 6.22
C ASP A 152 -15.65 22.64 4.80
N HIS A 153 -15.13 21.53 4.29
CA HIS A 153 -14.72 21.40 2.89
C HIS A 153 -15.74 20.60 2.07
N VAL A 154 -15.88 20.97 0.79
CA VAL A 154 -16.83 20.34 -0.14
C VAL A 154 -16.04 19.60 -1.23
N PHE A 155 -16.43 18.36 -1.51
CA PHE A 155 -15.85 17.59 -2.60
C PHE A 155 -16.47 18.02 -3.94
N ASP A 156 -15.85 18.99 -4.60
CA ASP A 156 -16.27 19.51 -5.89
C ASP A 156 -15.17 19.36 -6.96
N GLN A 157 -15.48 19.73 -8.21
CA GLN A 157 -14.52 19.61 -9.32
C GLN A 157 -13.25 20.44 -9.10
N LYS A 158 -13.38 21.58 -8.39
CA LYS A 158 -12.23 22.43 -8.04
C LYS A 158 -11.29 21.68 -7.10
N THR A 159 -11.82 21.10 -6.04
CA THR A 159 -11.07 20.30 -5.07
C THR A 159 -10.42 19.09 -5.74
N VAL A 160 -11.14 18.39 -6.62
CA VAL A 160 -10.59 17.26 -7.40
C VAL A 160 -9.37 17.70 -8.23
N ASN A 161 -9.44 18.86 -8.88
CA ASN A 161 -8.34 19.38 -9.69
C ASN A 161 -7.14 19.78 -8.82
N GLU A 162 -7.38 20.42 -7.67
CA GLU A 162 -6.34 20.80 -6.70
C GLU A 162 -5.60 19.56 -6.16
N LEU A 163 -6.34 18.50 -5.82
CA LEU A 163 -5.76 17.23 -5.36
C LEU A 163 -4.93 16.54 -6.43
N LYS A 164 -5.42 16.48 -7.67
CA LYS A 164 -4.65 15.92 -8.80
C LYS A 164 -3.38 16.71 -9.07
N LEU A 165 -3.44 18.04 -8.97
CA LEU A 165 -2.26 18.91 -9.10
C LEU A 165 -1.25 18.64 -8.00
N LYS A 166 -1.70 18.50 -6.75
CA LYS A 166 -0.83 18.20 -5.61
C LYS A 166 -0.03 16.91 -5.79
N VAL A 167 -0.68 15.84 -6.25
CA VAL A 167 -0.01 14.56 -6.56
C VAL A 167 0.99 14.74 -7.71
N ARG A 168 0.60 15.49 -8.76
CA ARG A 168 1.47 15.77 -9.90
C ARG A 168 2.75 16.51 -9.51
N GLU A 169 2.63 17.51 -8.65
CA GLU A 169 3.76 18.32 -8.18
C GLU A 169 4.71 17.51 -7.27
N LYS A 170 4.15 16.59 -6.47
CA LYS A 170 4.94 15.85 -5.48
C LYS A 170 5.60 14.58 -6.01
N ILE A 171 4.92 13.84 -6.88
CA ILE A 171 5.39 12.54 -7.38
C ILE A 171 5.63 12.62 -8.89
N GLY A 172 4.66 13.12 -9.63
CA GLY A 172 4.76 13.26 -11.08
C GLY A 172 3.44 13.00 -11.81
N ALA A 173 3.44 13.25 -13.12
CA ALA A 173 2.24 13.12 -13.95
C ALA A 173 1.74 11.67 -14.06
N PHE A 174 2.63 10.68 -13.97
CA PHE A 174 2.30 9.26 -14.03
C PHE A 174 1.56 8.75 -12.78
N ALA A 175 1.69 9.44 -11.65
CA ALA A 175 1.09 9.05 -10.37
C ALA A 175 -0.29 9.65 -10.11
N VAL A 176 -0.75 10.57 -10.98
CA VAL A 176 -2.04 11.26 -10.81
C VAL A 176 -3.19 10.25 -10.92
N PRO A 177 -4.07 10.15 -9.90
CA PRO A 177 -5.22 9.26 -9.96
C PRO A 177 -6.14 9.57 -11.13
N ASP A 178 -6.54 8.53 -11.85
CA ASP A 178 -7.52 8.63 -12.93
C ASP A 178 -8.88 9.01 -12.34
N PHE A 179 -9.25 8.38 -11.23
CA PHE A 179 -10.50 8.63 -10.51
C PHE A 179 -10.23 9.11 -9.09
N LEU A 180 -10.96 10.15 -8.68
CA LEU A 180 -11.08 10.55 -7.28
C LEU A 180 -12.56 10.52 -6.91
N GLN A 181 -12.87 9.89 -5.78
CA GLN A 181 -14.22 9.74 -5.25
C GLN A 181 -14.31 10.35 -3.86
N ASP A 182 -15.40 11.08 -3.62
CA ASP A 182 -15.77 11.51 -2.27
C ASP A 182 -16.09 10.29 -1.39
N ALA A 183 -15.41 10.21 -0.26
CA ALA A 183 -15.57 9.14 0.71
C ALA A 183 -15.76 9.76 2.11
N PRO A 184 -17.00 10.09 2.51
CA PRO A 184 -17.27 10.62 3.85
C PRO A 184 -16.81 9.70 4.99
N GLY A 185 -16.66 8.40 4.70
CA GLY A 185 -15.99 7.44 5.57
C GLY A 185 -15.28 6.36 4.75
N LEU A 186 -14.17 5.86 5.29
CA LEU A 186 -13.46 4.71 4.76
C LEU A 186 -13.83 3.43 5.52
N PRO A 187 -13.98 2.28 4.85
CA PRO A 187 -14.31 1.02 5.48
C PRO A 187 -13.13 0.56 6.34
N LYS A 188 -13.26 0.71 7.66
CA LYS A 188 -12.23 0.35 8.64
C LYS A 188 -12.69 -0.81 9.52
N THR A 189 -11.75 -1.67 9.87
CA THR A 189 -11.94 -2.67 10.93
C THR A 189 -12.04 -1.99 12.29
N ARG A 190 -12.51 -2.71 13.32
CA ARG A 190 -12.53 -2.21 14.71
C ARG A 190 -11.15 -1.82 15.28
N SER A 191 -10.06 -2.25 14.65
CA SER A 191 -8.69 -1.85 15.00
C SER A 191 -8.19 -0.63 14.20
N GLY A 192 -9.05 0.00 13.39
CA GLY A 192 -8.73 1.20 12.61
C GLY A 192 -8.08 0.92 11.25
N LYS A 193 -7.80 -0.34 10.91
CA LYS A 193 -7.20 -0.68 9.61
C LYS A 193 -8.20 -0.52 8.47
N ILE A 194 -7.82 0.21 7.43
CA ILE A 194 -8.59 0.37 6.18
C ILE A 194 -8.65 -0.97 5.45
N MET A 195 -9.85 -1.39 5.07
CA MET A 195 -10.10 -2.62 4.31
C MET A 195 -9.96 -2.38 2.80
N ARG A 196 -8.72 -2.21 2.31
CA ARG A 196 -8.42 -1.95 0.89
C ARG A 196 -9.03 -2.97 -0.09
N ARG A 197 -9.15 -4.24 0.33
CA ARG A 197 -9.86 -5.29 -0.43
C ARG A 197 -11.30 -4.89 -0.80
N VAL A 198 -12.02 -4.25 0.14
CA VAL A 198 -13.40 -3.78 -0.08
C VAL A 198 -13.40 -2.57 -1.02
N LEU A 199 -12.49 -1.61 -0.80
CA LEU A 199 -12.33 -0.44 -1.68
C LEU A 199 -12.03 -0.85 -3.13
N ARG A 200 -11.17 -1.84 -3.36
CA ARG A 200 -10.86 -2.37 -4.69
C ARG A 200 -12.09 -2.96 -5.40
N LYS A 201 -12.97 -3.62 -4.64
CA LYS A 201 -14.24 -4.15 -5.16
C LYS A 201 -15.23 -3.03 -5.48
N ILE A 202 -15.36 -2.03 -4.60
CA ILE A 202 -16.19 -0.83 -4.83
C ILE A 202 -15.70 -0.07 -6.07
N ALA A 203 -14.40 0.16 -6.20
CA ALA A 203 -13.81 0.82 -7.36
C ALA A 203 -14.16 0.08 -8.67
N ARG A 204 -14.23 -1.25 -8.65
CA ARG A 204 -14.65 -2.10 -9.79
C ARG A 204 -16.17 -2.24 -9.96
N GLY A 205 -16.97 -1.67 -9.06
CA GLY A 205 -18.43 -1.83 -9.06
C GLY A 205 -18.91 -3.22 -8.64
N ASP A 206 -18.05 -4.05 -8.04
CA ASP A 206 -18.38 -5.41 -7.62
C ASP A 206 -18.95 -5.42 -6.20
N ARG A 207 -20.23 -5.78 -6.06
CA ARG A 207 -20.93 -5.89 -4.77
C ARG A 207 -20.62 -7.19 -4.02
N ASN A 208 -19.92 -8.14 -4.62
CA ASN A 208 -19.46 -9.33 -3.92
C ASN A 208 -18.21 -9.01 -3.08
N LEU A 209 -18.45 -8.42 -1.91
CA LEU A 209 -17.42 -7.93 -0.99
C LEU A 209 -16.84 -9.02 -0.07
N GLY A 210 -17.35 -10.25 -0.11
CA GLY A 210 -16.97 -11.30 0.84
C GLY A 210 -17.33 -10.93 2.29
N ASP A 211 -16.53 -11.40 3.24
CA ASP A 211 -16.79 -11.14 4.67
C ASP A 211 -16.52 -9.66 5.06
N THR A 212 -17.57 -9.02 5.57
CA THR A 212 -17.60 -7.63 6.05
C THR A 212 -17.95 -7.53 7.55
N SER A 213 -18.07 -8.67 8.25
CA SER A 213 -18.48 -8.73 9.67
C SER A 213 -17.58 -7.97 10.65
N THR A 214 -16.34 -7.72 10.25
CA THR A 214 -15.32 -7.02 11.07
C THR A 214 -15.30 -5.50 10.89
N LEU A 215 -16.12 -4.96 9.98
CA LEU A 215 -16.26 -3.52 9.79
C LEU A 215 -16.80 -2.84 11.06
N ALA A 216 -16.26 -1.67 11.34
CA ALA A 216 -16.78 -0.81 12.40
C ALA A 216 -18.17 -0.25 12.02
N ASP A 217 -18.32 0.17 10.77
CA ASP A 217 -19.58 0.68 10.22
C ASP A 217 -19.83 0.10 8.81
N PRO A 218 -20.78 -0.83 8.67
CA PRO A 218 -21.16 -1.40 7.38
C PRO A 218 -21.85 -0.40 6.43
N THR A 219 -22.51 0.64 6.95
CA THR A 219 -23.32 1.57 6.14
C THR A 219 -22.47 2.40 5.16
N VAL A 220 -21.19 2.57 5.49
CA VAL A 220 -20.18 3.21 4.63
C VAL A 220 -20.09 2.54 3.26
N ILE A 221 -20.32 1.22 3.16
CA ILE A 221 -20.25 0.50 1.88
C ILE A 221 -21.30 1.03 0.90
N ASP A 222 -22.56 1.12 1.32
CA ASP A 222 -23.66 1.52 0.45
C ASP A 222 -23.51 2.98 0.03
N LEU A 223 -23.04 3.83 0.96
CA LEU A 223 -22.71 5.21 0.67
C LEU A 223 -21.62 5.31 -0.41
N LEU A 224 -20.53 4.55 -0.27
CA LEU A 224 -19.45 4.55 -1.26
C LEU A 224 -19.90 4.02 -2.64
N PHE A 225 -20.81 3.05 -2.70
CA PHE A 225 -21.39 2.65 -3.99
C PHE A 225 -22.26 3.75 -4.60
N SER A 226 -22.99 4.51 -3.79
CA SER A 226 -23.85 5.59 -4.28
C SER A 226 -23.05 6.79 -4.81
N LEU A 227 -21.88 7.05 -4.24
CA LEU A 227 -20.98 8.15 -4.62
C LEU A 227 -19.96 7.78 -5.70
N ARG A 228 -20.00 6.55 -6.21
CA ARG A 228 -19.06 6.08 -7.24
C ARG A 228 -19.22 6.91 -8.53
N PRO A 229 -18.12 7.41 -9.14
CA PRO A 229 -18.15 8.08 -10.43
C PRO A 229 -18.77 7.16 -11.50
N LYS A 230 -19.71 7.70 -12.29
CA LYS A 230 -20.45 6.94 -13.32
C LYS A 230 -19.58 6.40 -14.45
N ASN A 231 -18.39 6.98 -14.64
CA ASN A 231 -17.48 6.67 -15.74
C ASN A 231 -16.31 5.77 -15.30
N ALA A 232 -16.34 5.29 -14.05
CA ALA A 232 -15.35 4.35 -13.51
C ALA A 232 -15.80 2.91 -13.67
#